data_AF-A0A5C8I282-F1
#
_entry.id   AF-A0A5C8I282-F1
#
_cell.length_a   1.000
_cell.length_b   1.000
_cell.length_c   1.000
_cell.angle_alpha   90.00
_cell.angle_beta   90.00
_cell.angle_gamma   90.00
#
_symmetry.space_group_name_H-M   'P 1'
#
loop_
_entity.id
_entity.type
_entity.pdbx_description
1 polymer ?
#
loop_
_entity_poly.entity_id
_entity_poly.type
_entity_poly.pdbx_seq_one_letter_code
_entity_poly.pdbx_strand_id
1 'polypeptide(L)'
;MTESPLPPGGDPPQPLRRRFLTPRSLGIASAVSAGAAAVALVFATQMAVQATAPEPGPSSTPIAADSTDENAPEKAETVAPPAVVAAAYDQLSGAEVEYVRHLGAQAPEFAAGVDVFGEPGLQFLSTDVADPQAYTDGQRRLLSLYYDYGTDETVSMIVNASTGAVESVDRASGSQPAPTDAETELAWRLLLESDAASALSEQFATLTAGSSLTPGSAEVELTAHSFVSDAAAFGAESCGAQRCVQLLAQVDGGSFLTTSTYVVNLSTRTILTVA
;
A
#
# COMPACT_ATOMS: atom_id res chain seq x y z
N MET A 1 35.74 10.06 -90.77
CA MET A 1 35.18 11.37 -91.19
C MET A 1 34.50 11.95 -89.96
N THR A 2 34.99 12.95 -89.23
CA THR A 2 36.06 13.93 -89.44
C THR A 2 36.38 14.50 -88.03
N GLU A 3 37.68 14.63 -87.72
CA GLU A 3 38.42 15.51 -86.77
C GLU A 3 37.70 16.20 -85.58
N SER A 4 38.14 16.02 -84.32
CA SER A 4 39.33 16.59 -83.60
C SER A 4 39.09 18.02 -83.05
N PRO A 5 39.91 18.57 -82.12
CA PRO A 5 40.56 18.02 -80.92
C PRO A 5 40.47 18.97 -79.68
N LEU A 6 40.95 18.51 -78.51
CA LEU A 6 41.25 19.29 -77.29
C LEU A 6 42.45 20.24 -77.46
N PRO A 7 42.47 21.37 -76.74
CA PRO A 7 43.66 21.74 -75.95
C PRO A 7 43.34 22.34 -74.54
N PRO A 8 44.37 22.59 -73.69
CA PRO A 8 44.29 22.44 -72.23
C PRO A 8 44.55 23.72 -71.38
N GLY A 9 44.33 23.58 -70.07
CA GLY A 9 45.18 24.14 -69.01
C GLY A 9 44.84 25.54 -68.45
N GLY A 10 44.67 25.61 -67.12
CA GLY A 10 44.78 26.85 -66.35
C GLY A 10 44.15 26.77 -64.95
N ASP A 11 44.98 26.69 -63.91
CA ASP A 11 44.69 27.07 -62.51
C ASP A 11 45.58 28.28 -62.14
N PRO A 12 45.38 29.02 -61.03
CA PRO A 12 44.17 29.52 -60.36
C PRO A 12 44.27 31.08 -60.14
N PRO A 13 43.37 31.75 -59.40
CA PRO A 13 43.74 32.14 -58.02
C PRO A 13 42.58 32.26 -57.00
N GLN A 14 42.91 32.10 -55.72
CA GLN A 14 42.14 32.53 -54.54
C GLN A 14 42.42 34.03 -54.22
N PRO A 15 41.53 34.83 -53.57
CA PRO A 15 41.22 34.64 -52.14
C PRO A 15 39.85 35.12 -51.58
N LEU A 16 39.51 34.50 -50.44
CA LEU A 16 38.87 35.04 -49.24
C LEU A 16 37.64 35.96 -49.37
N ARG A 17 36.49 35.45 -48.89
CA ARG A 17 35.76 36.12 -47.78
C ARG A 17 34.77 35.18 -47.10
N ARG A 18 35.00 34.99 -45.80
CA ARG A 18 34.08 34.41 -44.82
C ARG A 18 32.75 35.19 -44.81
N ARG A 19 31.63 34.47 -44.75
CA ARG A 19 30.48 34.82 -43.92
C ARG A 19 29.70 33.55 -43.59
N PHE A 20 29.71 33.20 -42.30
CA PHE A 20 28.89 32.17 -41.70
C PHE A 20 27.43 32.63 -41.68
N LEU A 21 26.51 31.81 -42.19
CA LEU A 21 25.11 31.83 -41.82
C LEU A 21 24.61 30.38 -41.70
N THR A 22 24.01 30.14 -40.55
CA THR A 22 23.50 28.90 -39.94
C THR A 22 22.43 28.16 -40.76
N PRO A 23 22.39 26.80 -40.73
CA PRO A 23 21.26 26.04 -41.23
C PRO A 23 20.13 25.99 -40.19
N ARG A 24 18.91 26.34 -40.62
CA ARG A 24 17.66 26.07 -39.89
C ARG A 24 17.36 24.58 -39.97
N SER A 25 17.48 23.86 -38.86
CA SER A 25 16.89 22.54 -38.68
C SER A 25 15.43 22.67 -38.27
N LEU A 26 14.58 21.87 -38.92
CA LEU A 26 13.17 21.65 -38.58
C LEU A 26 13.08 20.97 -37.21
N GLY A 27 12.43 21.63 -36.25
CA GLY A 27 12.04 21.03 -34.97
C GLY A 27 10.74 20.25 -35.13
N ILE A 28 10.82 18.92 -35.03
CA ILE A 28 9.68 18.04 -34.79
C ILE A 28 9.49 18.04 -33.27
N ALA A 29 8.48 18.76 -32.77
CA ALA A 29 8.07 18.69 -31.38
C ALA A 29 7.06 17.55 -31.22
N SER A 30 7.55 16.36 -30.93
CA SER A 30 6.73 15.26 -30.42
C SER A 30 6.58 15.47 -28.91
N ALA A 31 5.42 15.98 -28.47
CA ALA A 31 5.04 15.96 -27.07
C ALA A 31 4.55 14.54 -26.74
N VAL A 32 5.47 13.70 -26.24
CA VAL A 32 5.12 12.41 -25.63
C VAL A 32 5.00 12.62 -24.13
N SER A 33 3.80 12.42 -23.63
CA SER A 33 3.42 12.28 -22.24
C SER A 33 4.24 11.19 -21.53
N ALA A 34 4.85 11.53 -20.40
CA ALA A 34 5.36 10.55 -19.43
C ALA A 34 5.33 11.17 -18.02
N GLY A 35 4.13 11.34 -17.47
CA GLY A 35 3.94 11.52 -16.03
C GLY A 35 3.76 10.16 -15.38
N ALA A 36 4.85 9.42 -15.20
CA ALA A 36 4.88 8.26 -14.33
C ALA A 36 5.72 8.65 -13.12
N ALA A 37 5.05 9.14 -12.07
CA ALA A 37 5.70 9.28 -10.77
C ALA A 37 5.80 7.87 -10.18
N ALA A 38 7.00 7.28 -10.24
CA ALA A 38 7.28 6.04 -9.54
C ALA A 38 7.37 6.34 -8.04
N VAL A 39 6.36 5.95 -7.28
CA VAL A 39 6.45 5.94 -5.82
C VAL A 39 7.23 4.67 -5.44
N ALA A 40 8.47 4.86 -5.01
CA ALA A 40 9.27 3.79 -4.41
C ALA A 40 8.83 3.63 -2.95
N LEU A 41 7.93 2.69 -2.68
CA LEU A 41 7.61 2.25 -1.32
C LEU A 41 8.81 1.44 -0.79
N VAL A 42 9.66 2.08 0.00
CA VAL A 42 10.68 1.40 0.80
C VAL A 42 10.02 0.90 2.07
N PHE A 43 9.63 -0.37 2.10
CA PHE A 43 9.26 -1.04 3.34
C PHE A 43 10.53 -1.25 4.18
N ALA A 44 10.59 -0.64 5.36
CA ALA A 44 11.65 -0.89 6.32
C ALA A 44 11.48 -2.29 6.92
N THR A 45 12.29 -3.27 6.48
CA THR A 45 12.38 -4.56 7.17
C THR A 45 13.07 -4.35 8.51
N GLN A 46 12.38 -4.61 9.61
CA GLN A 46 12.97 -4.61 10.95
C GLN A 46 13.97 -5.77 11.06
N MET A 47 15.27 -5.48 10.93
CA MET A 47 16.33 -6.37 11.37
C MET A 47 16.47 -6.22 12.89
N ALA A 48 16.14 -7.28 13.63
CA ALA A 48 16.35 -7.32 15.07
C ALA A 48 17.86 -7.29 15.39
N VAL A 49 18.40 -6.09 15.64
CA VAL A 49 19.73 -5.91 16.21
C VAL A 49 19.58 -5.94 17.72
N GLN A 50 19.98 -7.05 18.35
CA GLN A 50 20.15 -7.10 19.79
C GLN A 50 21.33 -6.20 20.19
N ALA A 51 21.01 -5.00 20.67
CA ALA A 51 21.95 -4.10 21.32
C ALA A 51 21.55 -3.91 22.78
N THR A 52 22.45 -4.27 23.68
CA THR A 52 22.32 -4.13 25.13
C THR A 52 22.36 -2.65 25.54
N ALA A 53 21.24 -2.05 25.96
CA ALA A 53 21.17 -0.81 26.77
C ALA A 53 19.72 -0.55 27.28
N PRO A 54 19.48 0.51 28.09
CA PRO A 54 18.99 0.56 29.47
C PRO A 54 17.44 0.59 29.62
N GLU A 55 16.95 0.80 30.86
CA GLU A 55 15.55 0.69 31.34
C GLU A 55 14.42 0.98 30.33
N PRO A 56 13.31 0.20 30.38
CA PRO A 56 12.23 0.29 29.42
C PRO A 56 11.45 1.60 29.60
N GLY A 57 11.60 2.51 28.64
CA GLY A 57 10.54 3.48 28.34
C GLY A 57 9.27 2.74 27.90
N PRO A 58 8.09 3.39 27.99
CA PRO A 58 6.85 2.76 27.51
C PRO A 58 7.05 2.32 26.07
N SER A 59 6.79 1.04 25.83
CA SER A 59 6.93 0.42 24.53
C SER A 59 6.10 1.19 23.51
N SER A 60 6.74 1.70 22.46
CA SER A 60 6.05 2.22 21.29
C SER A 60 5.36 1.04 20.61
N THR A 61 4.06 0.87 20.85
CA THR A 61 3.22 0.02 20.02
C THR A 61 3.14 0.66 18.64
N PRO A 62 3.53 -0.03 17.56
CA PRO A 62 3.07 0.39 16.24
C PRO A 62 1.54 0.47 16.30
N ILE A 63 0.97 1.60 15.90
CA ILE A 63 -0.48 1.72 15.73
C ILE A 63 -0.80 1.02 14.41
N ALA A 64 -0.83 -0.32 14.47
CA ALA A 64 -1.55 -1.11 13.50
C ALA A 64 -3.04 -0.71 13.60
N ALA A 65 -3.77 -0.80 12.49
CA ALA A 65 -5.14 -0.34 12.39
C ALA A 65 -6.07 -1.04 13.38
N ASP A 66 -6.30 -0.41 14.54
CA ASP A 66 -7.58 -0.50 15.25
C ASP A 66 -8.65 0.15 14.34
N SER A 67 -9.24 -0.75 13.54
CA SER A 67 -10.64 -0.89 13.17
C SER A 67 -11.35 0.21 12.35
N THR A 68 -12.18 -0.27 11.42
CA THR A 68 -13.28 0.41 10.71
C THR A 68 -14.63 0.23 11.43
N ASP A 69 -14.59 0.03 12.75
CA ASP A 69 -15.73 -0.16 13.65
C ASP A 69 -16.59 1.11 13.84
N GLU A 70 -17.64 1.00 14.64
CA GLU A 70 -18.59 2.10 14.90
C GLU A 70 -17.95 3.32 15.56
N ASN A 71 -16.84 3.13 16.28
CA ASN A 71 -16.11 4.18 17.00
C ASN A 71 -14.87 4.66 16.24
N ALA A 72 -14.70 4.24 14.98
CA ALA A 72 -13.56 4.64 14.17
C ALA A 72 -13.52 6.17 13.96
N PRO A 73 -12.34 6.81 13.95
CA PRO A 73 -12.19 8.26 13.75
C PRO A 73 -12.84 8.78 12.47
N GLU A 74 -12.92 7.95 11.44
CA GLU A 74 -13.56 8.26 10.15
C GLU A 74 -15.07 8.48 10.29
N LYS A 75 -15.72 7.92 11.32
CA LYS A 75 -17.16 8.04 11.60
C LYS A 75 -17.49 9.12 12.63
N ALA A 76 -16.49 9.70 13.28
CA ALA A 76 -16.69 10.74 14.27
C ALA A 76 -17.18 12.06 13.63
N GLU A 77 -18.14 12.72 14.25
CA GLU A 77 -18.62 14.05 13.81
C GLU A 77 -17.51 15.10 13.90
N THR A 78 -16.70 15.04 14.96
CA THR A 78 -15.57 15.94 15.19
C THR A 78 -14.45 15.22 15.93
N VAL A 79 -13.21 15.48 15.54
CA VAL A 79 -12.01 15.15 16.32
C VAL A 79 -11.21 16.42 16.57
N ALA A 80 -10.80 16.65 17.81
CA ALA A 80 -10.00 17.82 18.16
C ALA A 80 -8.59 17.71 17.56
N PRO A 81 -7.99 18.81 17.06
CA PRO A 81 -6.58 18.80 16.69
C PRO A 81 -5.70 18.40 17.87
N PRO A 82 -4.56 17.73 17.63
CA PRO A 82 -3.64 17.37 18.69
C PRO A 82 -3.16 18.62 19.42
N ALA A 83 -3.14 18.59 20.76
CA ALA A 83 -2.72 19.73 21.58
C ALA A 83 -1.26 20.15 21.31
N VAL A 84 -0.43 19.20 20.88
CA VAL A 84 0.94 19.40 20.42
C VAL A 84 1.10 18.62 19.12
N VAL A 85 1.48 19.32 18.05
CA VAL A 85 1.94 18.69 16.82
C VAL A 85 3.42 18.36 17.02
N ALA A 86 3.80 17.09 16.84
CA ALA A 86 5.17 16.66 17.09
C ALA A 86 6.13 17.28 16.05
N ALA A 87 7.43 17.32 16.32
CA ALA A 87 8.40 17.79 15.33
C ALA A 87 8.47 16.81 14.14
N ALA A 88 9.05 17.22 13.02
CA ALA A 88 8.96 16.45 11.77
C ALA A 88 9.53 15.01 11.85
N TYR A 89 10.51 14.76 12.72
CA TYR A 89 11.14 13.45 12.92
C TYR A 89 10.68 12.73 14.19
N ASP A 90 9.78 13.35 14.95
CA ASP A 90 9.25 12.73 16.16
C ASP A 90 8.30 11.59 15.78
N GLN A 91 8.25 10.60 16.67
CA GLN A 91 7.36 9.46 16.54
C GLN A 91 5.91 9.89 16.38
N LEU A 92 5.16 9.07 15.64
CA LEU A 92 3.74 9.26 15.44
C LEU A 92 2.98 9.09 16.76
N SER A 93 2.11 10.03 17.08
CA SER A 93 1.25 9.95 18.28
C SER A 93 -0.16 9.47 17.94
N GLY A 94 -0.83 8.82 18.89
CA GLY A 94 -2.22 8.37 18.69
C GLY A 94 -3.20 9.50 18.37
N ALA A 95 -3.05 10.67 19.01
CA ALA A 95 -3.89 11.84 18.73
C ALA A 95 -3.67 12.39 17.31
N GLU A 96 -2.44 12.31 16.79
CA GLU A 96 -2.18 12.68 15.40
C GLU A 96 -2.83 11.69 14.43
N VAL A 97 -2.74 10.38 14.69
CA VAL A 97 -3.38 9.34 13.88
C VAL A 97 -4.90 9.53 13.85
N GLU A 98 -5.52 9.67 15.03
CA GLU A 98 -6.96 9.89 15.15
C GLU A 98 -7.40 11.13 14.36
N TYR A 99 -6.68 12.24 14.53
CA TYR A 99 -7.00 13.49 13.86
C TYR A 99 -6.86 13.40 12.34
N VAL A 100 -5.78 12.81 11.81
CA VAL A 100 -5.61 12.73 10.34
C VAL A 100 -6.51 11.69 9.69
N ARG A 101 -6.87 10.62 10.39
CA ARG A 101 -7.92 9.68 9.94
C ARG A 101 -9.26 10.42 9.79
N HIS A 102 -9.65 11.19 10.80
CA HIS A 102 -10.86 12.01 10.75
C HIS A 102 -10.83 13.03 9.59
N LEU A 103 -9.71 13.74 9.40
CA LEU A 103 -9.55 14.70 8.30
C LEU A 103 -9.59 14.01 6.92
N GLY A 104 -8.92 12.87 6.77
CA GLY A 104 -8.94 12.07 5.56
C GLY A 104 -10.36 11.62 5.19
N ALA A 105 -11.16 11.24 6.18
CA ALA A 105 -12.55 10.85 5.99
C ALA A 105 -13.47 11.97 5.46
N GLN A 106 -13.06 13.25 5.61
CA GLN A 106 -13.80 14.39 5.06
C GLN A 106 -13.52 14.60 3.56
N ALA A 107 -12.51 13.92 2.99
CA ALA A 107 -12.19 14.01 1.57
C ALA A 107 -13.26 13.31 0.72
N PRO A 108 -13.66 13.87 -0.44
CA PRO A 108 -14.63 13.23 -1.32
C PRO A 108 -14.14 11.86 -1.84
N GLU A 109 -12.83 11.68 -1.98
CA GLU A 109 -12.22 10.41 -2.39
C GLU A 109 -12.44 9.31 -1.35
N PHE A 110 -12.53 9.66 -0.06
CA PHE A 110 -12.84 8.70 0.99
C PHE A 110 -14.27 8.19 0.85
N ALA A 111 -15.25 9.08 0.77
CA ALA A 111 -16.67 8.74 0.70
C ALA A 111 -17.06 8.01 -0.61
N ALA A 112 -16.23 8.11 -1.66
CA ALA A 112 -16.45 7.44 -2.94
C ALA A 112 -15.98 5.97 -2.95
N GLY A 113 -15.19 5.55 -1.97
CA GLY A 113 -14.64 4.20 -1.88
C GLY A 113 -15.55 3.21 -1.14
N VAL A 114 -15.08 1.97 -1.06
CA VAL A 114 -15.75 0.87 -0.35
C VAL A 114 -14.77 0.18 0.60
N ASP A 115 -15.25 -0.15 1.81
CA ASP A 115 -14.45 -0.81 2.83
C ASP A 115 -14.51 -2.35 2.69
N VAL A 116 -13.76 -3.05 3.56
CA VAL A 116 -13.70 -4.53 3.54
C VAL A 116 -15.07 -5.18 3.80
N PHE A 117 -15.96 -4.49 4.51
CA PHE A 117 -17.31 -4.95 4.84
C PHE A 117 -18.34 -4.61 3.75
N GLY A 118 -17.95 -3.83 2.75
CA GLY A 118 -18.81 -3.42 1.64
C GLY A 118 -19.60 -2.15 1.94
N GLU A 119 -19.26 -1.45 3.02
CA GLU A 119 -19.88 -0.19 3.41
C GLU A 119 -19.19 1.00 2.71
N PRO A 120 -19.89 2.15 2.55
CA PRO A 120 -19.29 3.35 1.98
C PRO A 120 -18.12 3.88 2.81
N GLY A 121 -17.02 4.26 2.16
CA GLY A 121 -15.79 4.73 2.80
C GLY A 121 -14.59 3.85 2.44
N LEU A 122 -13.38 4.42 2.42
CA LEU A 122 -12.18 3.60 2.19
C LEU A 122 -11.79 2.81 3.45
N GLN A 123 -11.25 1.61 3.28
CA GLN A 123 -10.71 0.81 4.38
C GLN A 123 -9.38 1.41 4.85
N PHE A 124 -9.30 1.87 6.10
CA PHE A 124 -8.03 2.30 6.70
C PHE A 124 -7.04 1.14 6.82
N LEU A 125 -5.78 1.36 6.44
CA LEU A 125 -4.69 0.37 6.56
C LEU A 125 -3.61 0.81 7.56
N SER A 126 -3.09 2.03 7.41
CA SER A 126 -2.05 2.56 8.29
C SER A 126 -1.93 4.08 8.21
N THR A 127 -1.27 4.66 9.20
CA THR A 127 -0.77 6.04 9.13
C THR A 127 0.71 6.04 9.47
N ASP A 128 1.49 6.80 8.70
CA ASP A 128 2.92 7.01 8.91
C ASP A 128 3.29 8.49 8.81
N VAL A 129 4.49 8.84 9.28
CA VAL A 129 5.06 10.18 9.07
C VAL A 129 5.47 10.30 7.59
N ALA A 130 4.94 11.28 6.88
CA ALA A 130 5.36 11.54 5.50
C ALA A 130 6.82 12.04 5.49
N ASP A 131 7.58 11.73 4.44
CA ASP A 131 9.00 12.10 4.34
C ASP A 131 9.22 13.61 4.65
N PRO A 132 9.85 13.96 5.79
CA PRO A 132 10.07 15.34 6.16
C PRO A 132 10.91 16.12 5.16
N GLN A 133 11.78 15.44 4.39
CA GLN A 133 12.65 16.10 3.41
C GLN A 133 11.92 16.49 2.13
N ALA A 134 10.71 15.97 1.90
CA ALA A 134 9.86 16.40 0.79
C ALA A 134 9.26 17.80 1.02
N TYR A 135 9.37 18.35 2.24
CA TYR A 135 8.72 19.59 2.65
C TYR A 135 9.70 20.52 3.40
N THR A 136 9.58 21.84 3.20
CA THR A 136 10.53 22.84 3.75
C THR A 136 9.87 23.91 4.61
N ASP A 137 8.54 23.87 4.76
CA ASP A 137 7.75 24.84 5.52
C ASP A 137 7.69 24.55 7.03
N GLY A 138 8.32 23.46 7.47
CA GLY A 138 8.34 23.02 8.87
C GLY A 138 7.01 22.45 9.35
N GLN A 139 6.04 22.24 8.46
CA GLN A 139 4.73 21.68 8.80
C GLN A 139 4.77 20.15 8.79
N ARG A 140 4.07 19.55 9.75
CA ARG A 140 4.00 18.10 9.90
C ARG A 140 2.92 17.52 9.00
N ARG A 141 3.34 16.56 8.16
CA ARG A 141 2.48 15.81 7.24
C ARG A 141 2.53 14.34 7.56
N LEU A 142 1.38 13.71 7.51
CA LEU A 142 1.20 12.29 7.71
C LEU A 142 0.67 11.67 6.42
N LEU A 143 1.17 10.47 6.12
CA LEU A 143 0.66 9.61 5.06
C LEU A 143 -0.38 8.68 5.69
N SER A 144 -1.65 8.82 5.29
CA SER A 144 -2.68 7.84 5.61
C SER A 144 -2.90 6.93 4.41
N LEU A 145 -2.77 5.63 4.63
CA LEU A 145 -2.93 4.60 3.62
C LEU A 145 -4.27 3.91 3.80
N TYR A 146 -5.01 3.80 2.72
CA TYR A 146 -6.31 3.15 2.66
C TYR A 146 -6.38 2.15 1.50
N TYR A 147 -7.40 1.31 1.50
CA TYR A 147 -7.77 0.42 0.40
C TYR A 147 -9.20 0.69 -0.06
N ASP A 148 -9.41 0.72 -1.38
CA ASP A 148 -10.73 0.77 -1.99
C ASP A 148 -11.10 -0.64 -2.50
N TYR A 149 -11.97 -1.33 -1.77
CA TYR A 149 -12.49 -2.64 -2.18
C TYR A 149 -13.43 -2.56 -3.40
N GLY A 150 -13.88 -1.37 -3.78
CA GLY A 150 -14.70 -1.15 -4.97
C GLY A 150 -13.88 -1.10 -6.26
N THR A 151 -12.62 -0.67 -6.18
CA THR A 151 -11.72 -0.57 -7.35
C THR A 151 -10.47 -1.45 -7.27
N ASP A 152 -10.25 -2.14 -6.15
CA ASP A 152 -9.06 -2.94 -5.87
C ASP A 152 -7.75 -2.11 -5.87
N GLU A 153 -7.81 -0.88 -5.37
CA GLU A 153 -6.68 0.06 -5.35
C GLU A 153 -6.29 0.47 -3.92
N THR A 154 -4.99 0.66 -3.70
CA THR A 154 -4.51 1.39 -2.53
C THR A 154 -4.65 2.89 -2.78
N VAL A 155 -5.14 3.62 -1.79
CA VAL A 155 -5.30 5.08 -1.80
C VAL A 155 -4.41 5.67 -0.73
N SER A 156 -3.47 6.54 -1.11
CA SER A 156 -2.61 7.28 -0.19
C SER A 156 -3.06 8.72 -0.09
N MET A 157 -3.22 9.22 1.14
CA MET A 157 -3.55 10.61 1.41
C MET A 157 -2.43 11.28 2.20
N ILE A 158 -1.90 12.39 1.70
CA ILE A 158 -1.02 13.26 2.49
C ILE A 158 -1.90 14.26 3.23
N VAL A 159 -1.89 14.18 4.56
CA VAL A 159 -2.66 15.05 5.44
C VAL A 159 -1.69 15.92 6.23
N ASN A 160 -1.87 17.23 6.13
CA ASN A 160 -1.12 18.21 6.90
C ASN A 160 -1.78 18.38 8.28
N ALA A 161 -1.20 17.76 9.29
CA ALA A 161 -1.69 17.82 10.66
C ALA A 161 -1.59 19.23 11.27
N SER A 162 -0.73 20.10 10.72
CA SER A 162 -0.54 21.47 11.21
C SER A 162 -1.64 22.41 10.71
N THR A 163 -2.11 22.24 9.46
CA THR A 163 -3.14 23.09 8.84
C THR A 163 -4.53 22.46 8.89
N GLY A 164 -4.61 21.15 9.11
CA GLY A 164 -5.86 20.39 9.11
C GLY A 164 -6.40 20.13 7.69
N ALA A 165 -5.52 19.98 6.70
CA ALA A 165 -5.91 19.84 5.30
C ALA A 165 -5.36 18.55 4.68
N VAL A 166 -6.18 17.89 3.85
CA VAL A 166 -5.72 16.87 2.90
C VAL A 166 -5.07 17.60 1.72
N GLU A 167 -3.79 17.35 1.47
CA GLU A 167 -3.00 18.06 0.46
C GLU A 167 -2.84 17.27 -0.85
N SER A 168 -2.82 15.94 -0.76
CA SER A 168 -2.81 15.07 -1.94
C SER A 168 -3.56 13.77 -1.67
N VAL A 169 -4.11 13.22 -2.75
CA VAL A 169 -4.71 11.89 -2.80
C VAL A 169 -4.18 11.20 -4.06
N ASP A 170 -3.55 10.05 -3.89
CA ASP A 170 -2.99 9.25 -4.97
C ASP A 170 -3.53 7.82 -4.90
N ARG A 171 -3.64 7.16 -6.05
CA ARG A 171 -4.14 5.79 -6.17
C ARG A 171 -3.14 4.89 -6.87
N ALA A 172 -3.03 3.65 -6.42
CA ALA A 172 -2.15 2.66 -6.99
C ALA A 172 -2.77 1.25 -6.99
N SER A 173 -2.77 0.61 -8.14
CA SER A 173 -3.10 -0.82 -8.28
C SER A 173 -1.90 -1.70 -7.92
N GLY A 174 -2.14 -2.92 -7.45
CA GLY A 174 -1.10 -3.93 -7.27
C GLY A 174 -0.28 -3.83 -5.98
N SER A 175 -0.47 -2.76 -5.21
CA SER A 175 0.11 -2.64 -3.86
C SER A 175 -0.67 -3.52 -2.90
N GLN A 176 0.04 -4.28 -2.07
CA GLN A 176 -0.55 -5.17 -1.07
C GLN A 176 0.08 -4.92 0.31
N PRO A 177 -0.22 -3.78 0.97
CA PRO A 177 0.23 -3.52 2.33
C PRO A 177 -0.27 -4.60 3.29
N ALA A 178 0.36 -4.68 4.47
CA ALA A 178 0.01 -5.65 5.50
C ALA A 178 -1.51 -5.65 5.80
N PRO A 179 -2.11 -6.81 6.10
CA PRO A 179 -3.52 -6.87 6.46
C PRO A 179 -3.79 -6.18 7.81
N THR A 180 -5.00 -5.66 7.97
CA THR A 180 -5.49 -5.15 9.25
C THR A 180 -6.06 -6.28 10.10
N ASP A 181 -6.33 -6.00 11.38
CA ASP A 181 -7.00 -6.95 12.27
C ASP A 181 -8.42 -7.25 11.78
N ALA A 182 -9.15 -6.22 11.32
CA ALA A 182 -10.49 -6.37 10.73
C ALA A 182 -10.48 -7.30 9.49
N GLU A 183 -9.46 -7.17 8.64
CA GLU A 183 -9.28 -8.04 7.47
C GLU A 183 -8.91 -9.47 7.87
N THR A 184 -8.07 -9.61 8.90
CA THR A 184 -7.65 -10.91 9.46
C THR A 184 -8.85 -11.66 10.05
N GLU A 185 -9.67 -10.98 10.84
CA GLU A 185 -10.89 -11.55 11.42
C GLU A 185 -11.93 -11.92 10.35
N LEU A 186 -12.13 -11.06 9.36
CA LEU A 186 -13.04 -11.37 8.25
C LEU A 186 -12.54 -12.58 7.46
N ALA A 187 -11.23 -12.64 7.17
CA ALA A 187 -10.65 -13.78 6.48
C ALA A 187 -10.87 -15.08 7.24
N TRP A 188 -10.70 -15.05 8.56
CA TRP A 188 -10.92 -16.22 9.42
C TRP A 188 -12.38 -16.67 9.40
N ARG A 189 -13.34 -15.74 9.51
CA ARG A 189 -14.77 -16.05 9.38
C ARG A 189 -15.08 -16.70 8.03
N LEU A 190 -14.63 -16.10 6.93
CA LEU A 190 -14.87 -16.63 5.58
C LEU A 190 -14.30 -18.04 5.42
N LEU A 191 -13.11 -18.30 5.99
CA LEU A 191 -12.51 -19.63 5.94
C LEU A 191 -13.33 -20.67 6.72
N LEU A 192 -13.83 -20.31 7.91
CA LEU A 192 -14.70 -21.16 8.72
C LEU A 192 -16.12 -21.32 8.19
N GLU A 193 -16.55 -20.46 7.26
CA GLU A 193 -17.83 -20.59 6.54
C GLU A 193 -17.70 -21.42 5.25
N SER A 194 -16.48 -21.76 4.85
CA SER A 194 -16.19 -22.51 3.62
C SER A 194 -16.18 -24.03 3.82
N ASP A 195 -16.08 -24.77 2.72
CA ASP A 195 -15.96 -26.24 2.74
C ASP A 195 -14.72 -26.73 3.51
N ALA A 196 -13.68 -25.89 3.66
CA ALA A 196 -12.48 -26.19 4.44
C ALA A 196 -12.72 -26.26 5.96
N ALA A 197 -13.83 -25.70 6.45
CA ALA A 197 -14.12 -25.57 7.87
C ALA A 197 -14.17 -26.92 8.60
N SER A 198 -14.66 -27.97 7.93
CA SER A 198 -14.77 -29.32 8.50
C SER A 198 -13.42 -29.88 8.92
N ALA A 199 -12.44 -29.87 8.00
CA ALA A 199 -11.09 -30.37 8.26
C ALA A 199 -10.36 -29.54 9.34
N LEU A 200 -10.52 -28.22 9.32
CA LEU A 200 -9.97 -27.33 10.35
C LEU A 200 -10.59 -27.59 11.72
N SER A 201 -11.90 -27.81 11.78
CA SER A 201 -12.62 -28.10 13.02
C SER A 201 -12.22 -29.45 13.61
N GLU A 202 -12.05 -30.48 12.79
CA GLU A 202 -11.56 -31.80 13.22
C GLU A 202 -10.12 -31.73 13.75
N GLN A 203 -9.25 -30.99 13.06
CA GLN A 203 -7.88 -30.76 13.51
C GLN A 203 -7.85 -30.00 14.83
N PHE A 204 -8.63 -28.92 14.95
CA PHE A 204 -8.72 -28.14 16.17
C PHE A 204 -9.24 -28.98 17.35
N ALA A 205 -10.34 -29.73 17.16
CA ALA A 205 -10.87 -30.63 18.19
C ALA A 205 -9.85 -31.68 18.63
N THR A 206 -9.02 -32.18 17.71
CA THR A 206 -7.93 -33.10 18.04
C THR A 206 -6.86 -32.43 18.90
N LEU A 207 -6.48 -31.20 18.59
CA LEU A 207 -5.46 -30.43 19.32
C LEU A 207 -5.94 -29.97 20.71
N THR A 208 -7.24 -29.73 20.86
CA THR A 208 -7.86 -29.14 22.07
C THR A 208 -8.64 -30.15 22.92
N ALA A 209 -8.48 -31.46 22.66
CA ALA A 209 -9.19 -32.52 23.36
C ALA A 209 -10.73 -32.41 23.31
N GLY A 210 -11.26 -31.94 22.18
CA GLY A 210 -12.69 -31.96 21.84
C GLY A 210 -13.39 -30.60 21.84
N SER A 211 -12.68 -29.48 21.95
CA SER A 211 -13.29 -28.15 21.82
C SER A 211 -13.81 -27.91 20.39
N SER A 212 -14.84 -27.07 20.29
CA SER A 212 -15.41 -26.66 19.00
C SER A 212 -14.69 -25.42 18.47
N LEU A 213 -14.31 -25.45 17.20
CA LEU A 213 -13.72 -24.30 16.52
C LEU A 213 -14.82 -23.30 16.16
N THR A 214 -14.65 -22.06 16.56
CA THR A 214 -15.54 -20.95 16.22
C THR A 214 -14.71 -19.73 15.81
N PRO A 215 -15.29 -18.73 15.14
CA PRO A 215 -14.56 -17.50 14.82
C PRO A 215 -13.97 -16.78 16.03
N GLY A 216 -14.56 -16.96 17.22
CA GLY A 216 -14.11 -16.33 18.47
C GLY A 216 -13.43 -17.29 19.46
N SER A 217 -12.91 -18.43 18.99
CA SER A 217 -12.16 -19.37 19.84
C SER A 217 -10.91 -18.70 20.40
N ALA A 218 -10.90 -18.45 21.72
CA ALA A 218 -9.81 -17.75 22.41
C ALA A 218 -8.49 -18.53 22.42
N GLU A 219 -8.56 -19.83 22.14
CA GLU A 219 -7.42 -20.73 22.00
C GLU A 219 -6.66 -20.52 20.67
N VAL A 220 -7.23 -19.74 19.73
CA VAL A 220 -6.62 -19.51 18.41
C VAL A 220 -6.01 -18.12 18.34
N GLU A 221 -4.69 -18.06 18.23
CA GLU A 221 -3.96 -16.85 17.86
C GLU A 221 -3.88 -16.76 16.33
N LEU A 222 -4.35 -15.63 15.78
CA LEU A 222 -4.43 -15.40 14.34
C LEU A 222 -3.37 -14.37 13.92
N THR A 223 -2.69 -14.68 12.84
CA THR A 223 -1.92 -13.69 12.07
C THR A 223 -2.24 -13.85 10.59
N ALA A 224 -2.16 -12.77 9.83
CA ALA A 224 -2.33 -12.79 8.39
C ALA A 224 -1.17 -12.09 7.70
N HIS A 225 -0.90 -12.50 6.47
CA HIS A 225 -0.01 -11.78 5.56
C HIS A 225 -0.68 -11.61 4.21
N SER A 226 -0.34 -10.54 3.51
CA SER A 226 -0.83 -10.28 2.16
C SER A 226 -0.29 -11.34 1.20
N PHE A 227 -1.15 -11.82 0.30
CA PHE A 227 -0.81 -12.84 -0.68
C PHE A 227 -0.83 -12.24 -2.09
N VAL A 228 0.29 -12.38 -2.79
CA VAL A 228 0.43 -12.02 -4.21
C VAL A 228 0.80 -13.29 -4.96
N SER A 229 0.10 -13.55 -6.05
CA SER A 229 0.37 -14.77 -6.81
C SER A 229 1.68 -14.69 -7.59
N ASP A 230 2.42 -15.78 -7.54
CA ASP A 230 3.58 -16.03 -8.37
C ASP A 230 3.29 -17.15 -9.38
N ALA A 231 4.32 -17.57 -10.13
CA ALA A 231 4.17 -18.61 -11.15
C ALA A 231 3.84 -20.01 -10.58
N ALA A 232 3.96 -20.21 -9.26
CA ALA A 232 3.66 -21.46 -8.58
C ALA A 232 2.27 -21.44 -7.92
N ALA A 233 1.66 -20.28 -7.71
CA ALA A 233 0.37 -20.11 -7.04
C ALA A 233 -0.84 -20.40 -7.96
N PHE A 234 -0.98 -21.64 -8.43
CA PHE A 234 -2.13 -22.06 -9.22
C PHE A 234 -3.44 -21.93 -8.42
N GLY A 235 -4.47 -21.37 -9.06
CA GLY A 235 -5.78 -21.15 -8.43
C GLY A 235 -5.92 -19.83 -7.66
N ALA A 236 -4.86 -19.01 -7.61
CA ALA A 236 -4.89 -17.70 -6.97
C ALA A 236 -4.56 -16.54 -7.93
N GLU A 237 -4.70 -16.72 -9.24
CA GLU A 237 -4.18 -15.80 -10.27
C GLU A 237 -4.70 -14.35 -10.16
N SER A 238 -5.81 -14.12 -9.46
CA SER A 238 -6.33 -12.77 -9.21
C SER A 238 -5.63 -12.03 -8.07
N CYS A 239 -4.90 -12.73 -7.20
CA CYS A 239 -4.24 -12.15 -6.02
C CYS A 239 -3.04 -11.28 -6.41
N GLY A 240 -2.98 -10.08 -5.83
CA GLY A 240 -2.06 -9.02 -6.21
C GLY A 240 -2.77 -7.91 -6.95
N ALA A 241 -3.58 -8.25 -7.96
CA ALA A 241 -4.57 -7.33 -8.52
C ALA A 241 -5.70 -7.11 -7.50
N GLN A 242 -6.18 -8.20 -6.89
CA GLN A 242 -7.17 -8.19 -5.81
C GLN A 242 -6.48 -8.38 -4.46
N ARG A 243 -7.13 -7.91 -3.39
CA ARG A 243 -6.65 -8.04 -2.02
C ARG A 243 -6.85 -9.45 -1.51
N CYS A 244 -5.76 -10.19 -1.42
CA CYS A 244 -5.73 -11.54 -0.89
C CYS A 244 -4.87 -11.60 0.36
N VAL A 245 -5.27 -12.47 1.29
CA VAL A 245 -4.51 -12.74 2.52
C VAL A 245 -4.41 -14.23 2.76
N GLN A 246 -3.33 -14.65 3.42
CA GLN A 246 -3.16 -15.99 3.92
C GLN A 246 -3.02 -15.95 5.44
N LEU A 247 -3.78 -16.81 6.10
CA LEU A 247 -3.85 -16.90 7.56
C LEU A 247 -2.84 -17.90 8.09
N LEU A 248 -2.31 -17.61 9.27
CA LEU A 248 -1.68 -18.56 10.16
C LEU A 248 -2.50 -18.57 11.45
N ALA A 249 -3.03 -19.73 11.80
CA ALA A 249 -3.82 -19.94 13.01
C ALA A 249 -3.08 -20.89 13.95
N GLN A 250 -2.63 -20.38 15.10
CA GLN A 250 -1.90 -21.14 16.12
C GLN A 250 -2.81 -21.46 17.30
N VAL A 251 -2.84 -22.72 17.73
CA VAL A 251 -3.62 -23.16 18.90
C VAL A 251 -2.76 -23.09 20.16
N ASP A 252 -3.15 -22.27 21.14
CA ASP A 252 -2.55 -22.11 22.48
C ASP A 252 -1.01 -21.95 22.49
N GLY A 253 -0.46 -21.19 21.53
CA GLY A 253 1.00 -21.01 21.38
C GLY A 253 1.75 -22.29 20.96
N GLY A 254 1.01 -23.32 20.55
CA GLY A 254 1.49 -24.65 20.15
C GLY A 254 1.43 -24.87 18.65
N SER A 255 0.61 -25.83 18.22
CA SER A 255 0.54 -26.28 16.82
C SER A 255 -0.28 -25.33 15.95
N PHE A 256 0.11 -25.21 14.68
CA PHE A 256 -0.66 -24.47 13.69
C PHE A 256 -1.74 -25.35 13.06
N LEU A 257 -2.93 -24.79 12.85
CA LEU A 257 -3.92 -25.36 11.95
C LEU A 257 -3.43 -25.29 10.51
N THR A 258 -3.82 -26.26 9.69
CA THR A 258 -3.41 -26.36 8.28
C THR A 258 -4.18 -25.34 7.43
N THR A 259 -3.79 -24.08 7.57
CA THR A 259 -4.38 -22.91 6.91
C THR A 259 -3.57 -22.45 5.69
N SER A 260 -2.32 -22.89 5.56
CA SER A 260 -1.36 -22.48 4.52
C SER A 260 -1.72 -22.92 3.10
N THR A 261 -2.65 -23.86 2.93
CA THR A 261 -3.16 -24.29 1.61
C THR A 261 -4.32 -23.44 1.13
N TYR A 262 -4.75 -22.46 1.93
CA TYR A 262 -5.86 -21.57 1.63
C TYR A 262 -5.37 -20.14 1.51
N VAL A 263 -5.97 -19.43 0.56
CA VAL A 263 -5.82 -17.98 0.40
C VAL A 263 -7.22 -17.40 0.41
N VAL A 264 -7.45 -16.37 1.22
CA VAL A 264 -8.73 -15.67 1.25
C VAL A 264 -8.64 -14.45 0.34
N ASN A 265 -9.46 -14.41 -0.68
CA ASN A 265 -9.64 -13.24 -1.52
C ASN A 265 -10.69 -12.35 -0.86
N LEU A 266 -10.25 -11.26 -0.22
CA LEU A 266 -11.12 -10.33 0.50
C LEU A 266 -11.97 -9.49 -0.45
N SER A 267 -11.46 -9.17 -1.65
CA SER A 267 -12.18 -8.42 -2.68
C SER A 267 -13.44 -9.13 -3.17
N THR A 268 -13.39 -10.46 -3.29
CA THR A 268 -14.52 -11.27 -3.77
C THR A 268 -15.18 -12.13 -2.69
N ARG A 269 -14.61 -12.13 -1.48
CA ARG A 269 -15.03 -12.94 -0.33
C ARG A 269 -15.07 -14.43 -0.63
N THR A 270 -14.03 -14.93 -1.31
CA THR A 270 -13.90 -16.34 -1.68
C THR A 270 -12.66 -16.98 -1.09
N ILE A 271 -12.74 -18.30 -0.85
CA ILE A 271 -11.59 -19.11 -0.47
C ILE A 271 -10.98 -19.74 -1.72
N LEU A 272 -9.69 -19.53 -1.90
CA LEU A 272 -8.88 -20.09 -2.97
C LEU A 272 -8.01 -21.19 -2.37
N THR A 273 -7.87 -22.31 -3.08
CA THR A 273 -6.93 -23.37 -2.72
C THR A 273 -5.67 -23.19 -3.56
N VAL A 274 -4.52 -23.14 -2.89
CA VAL A 274 -3.21 -23.06 -3.53
C VAL A 274 -2.48 -24.39 -3.33
N ALA A 275 -1.85 -24.89 -4.39
CA ALA A 275 -1.17 -26.18 -4.44
C ALA A 275 0.25 -26.05 -4.97
#